data_AF-A0A329WAG7-F1
#
_entry.id   AF-A0A329WAG7-F1
#
_cell.length_a   1.000
_cell.length_b   1.000
_cell.length_c   1.000
_cell.angle_alpha   90.00
_cell.angle_beta   90.00
_cell.angle_gamma   90.00
#
_symmetry.space_group_name_H-M   'P 1'
#
loop_
_entity.id
_entity.type
_entity.pdbx_description
1 polymer ?
#
loop_
_entity_poly.entity_id
_entity_poly.type
_entity_poly.pdbx_seq_one_letter_code
_entity_poly.pdbx_strand_id
1 'polypeptide(L)'
;MKYFAILTKLGAAKLANAAALGTKISITHMAVGDGAGKLPEPDANQTQLVNEKRRAAINTLSVDPVNTNQIIAEQIIPESEGGWWMREIGLFDGEDSLIAVANCPETYKPQLQEGSGRTQTVRMILIVNSTESVTLKVDPSVVLATREYVDKNTIEVKAYCDNAFKEHLAASDPHPQYLLKKNLPPLPDASLTQKGIVQLSSATNSVSETLSATPKAVKAAYDLAASKLASMPDASLTQKGITQLTDKTGNSNTLAATQKLVSDVNDNANSKLAKNQNGADIPNKSEFVKNLGLVETVNKANSAVSATGGNYKGTFNFSEIATIAKERNSVQLVSTSAGAPSGALASYMKAGWYDNEIAIGAVRGGSVDLIGAGIDINSKRALTVYKNGTMVPANYGNFDARYDNIPVGVPLPYPHRYTPPGYLTCNGQAFDKSLYPKLALAYPDGKVPDLRGEFIRGWDDSRGVDMGRVCGTLQLDALQGHTHKAWPNATAASSTDSPSQHGGPEYTGRITTTHVVSSPVSDGNGEPRVANETRPRNIAFNYIVRAV
;
A
#
# COMPACT_ATOMS: atom_id res chain seq x y z
N MET A 1 82.84 52.32 -36.47
CA MET A 1 83.50 51.06 -36.03
C MET A 1 85.00 51.29 -36.07
N LYS A 2 85.77 50.84 -35.08
CA LYS A 2 87.22 51.09 -35.01
C LYS A 2 88.03 50.18 -35.95
N TYR A 3 87.54 48.97 -36.21
CA TYR A 3 88.11 48.02 -37.16
C TYR A 3 87.00 47.53 -38.09
N PHE A 4 87.26 47.52 -39.39
CA PHE A 4 86.27 47.15 -40.39
C PHE A 4 86.96 46.69 -41.69
N ALA A 5 86.22 45.93 -42.48
CA ALA A 5 86.62 45.46 -43.79
C ALA A 5 85.78 46.18 -44.85
N ILE A 6 86.40 46.56 -45.96
CA ILE A 6 85.70 47.09 -47.13
C ILE A 6 86.15 46.37 -48.40
N LEU A 7 85.28 46.39 -49.40
CA LEU A 7 85.64 46.02 -50.77
C LEU A 7 86.44 47.17 -51.39
N THR A 8 87.49 46.83 -52.11
CA THR A 8 88.14 47.79 -53.01
C THR A 8 87.22 48.05 -54.20
N LYS A 9 87.40 49.17 -54.92
CA LYS A 9 86.67 49.44 -56.16
C LYS A 9 86.88 48.33 -57.19
N LEU A 10 88.09 47.78 -57.25
CA LEU A 10 88.43 46.66 -58.13
C LEU A 10 87.68 45.39 -57.71
N GLY A 11 87.67 45.07 -56.41
CA GLY A 11 86.95 43.91 -55.88
C GLY A 11 85.44 44.00 -56.05
N ALA A 12 84.86 45.18 -55.79
CA ALA A 12 83.43 45.43 -56.01
C ALA A 12 83.05 45.30 -57.48
N ALA A 13 83.86 45.84 -58.41
CA ALA A 13 83.63 45.70 -59.84
C ALA A 13 83.74 44.25 -60.32
N LYS A 14 84.76 43.51 -59.85
CA LYS A 14 84.91 42.09 -60.16
C LYS A 14 83.71 41.29 -59.64
N LEU A 15 83.31 41.46 -58.37
CA LEU A 15 82.15 40.77 -57.78
C LEU A 15 80.84 41.09 -58.50
N ALA A 16 80.63 42.35 -58.90
CA ALA A 16 79.46 42.74 -59.68
C ALA A 16 79.45 42.08 -61.08
N ASN A 17 80.60 42.03 -61.76
CA ASN A 17 80.73 41.36 -63.06
C ASN A 17 80.50 39.84 -62.95
N ALA A 18 81.03 39.21 -61.90
CA ALA A 18 80.82 37.79 -61.63
C ALA A 18 79.33 37.46 -61.41
N ALA A 19 78.63 38.28 -60.61
CA ALA A 19 77.19 38.16 -60.42
C ALA A 19 76.39 38.34 -61.72
N ALA A 20 76.77 39.31 -62.56
CA ALA A 20 76.06 39.59 -63.82
C ALA A 20 76.28 38.52 -64.89
N LEU A 21 77.47 37.93 -64.97
CA LEU A 21 77.85 36.93 -65.97
C LEU A 21 77.60 35.48 -65.50
N GLY A 22 77.17 35.28 -64.25
CA GLY A 22 77.03 33.96 -63.64
C GLY A 22 78.36 33.23 -63.43
N THR A 23 79.48 33.94 -63.43
CA THR A 23 80.81 33.40 -63.16
C THR A 23 81.17 33.57 -61.68
N LYS A 24 82.20 32.86 -61.21
CA LYS A 24 82.63 32.91 -59.81
C LYS A 24 84.06 33.44 -59.68
N ILE A 25 84.29 34.24 -58.66
CA ILE A 25 85.62 34.70 -58.29
C ILE A 25 86.18 33.80 -57.21
N SER A 26 87.39 33.31 -57.46
CA SER A 26 88.14 32.54 -56.48
C SER A 26 89.05 33.48 -55.69
N ILE A 27 88.65 33.79 -54.46
CA ILE A 27 89.54 34.41 -53.47
C ILE A 27 90.49 33.30 -53.02
N THR A 28 91.78 33.48 -53.23
CA THR A 28 92.76 32.40 -53.07
C THR A 28 93.78 32.68 -51.98
N HIS A 29 94.13 33.95 -51.77
CA HIS A 29 95.19 34.34 -50.86
C HIS A 29 94.71 35.42 -49.89
N MET A 30 95.21 35.32 -48.66
CA MET A 30 95.12 36.38 -47.65
C MET A 30 96.53 36.87 -47.35
N ALA A 31 96.68 38.18 -47.32
CA ALA A 31 97.90 38.85 -46.92
C ALA A 31 97.68 39.65 -45.63
N VAL A 32 98.74 39.78 -44.84
CA VAL A 32 98.76 40.57 -43.61
C VAL A 32 99.97 41.50 -43.64
N GLY A 33 99.75 42.74 -43.22
CA GLY A 33 100.77 43.80 -43.19
C GLY A 33 100.86 44.51 -41.84
N ASP A 34 101.94 45.27 -41.68
CA ASP A 34 102.20 46.05 -40.46
C ASP A 34 101.83 47.53 -40.58
N GLY A 35 101.25 47.96 -41.71
CA GLY A 35 100.78 49.33 -41.94
C GLY A 35 101.89 50.38 -41.92
N ALA A 36 103.15 49.98 -42.17
CA ALA A 36 104.34 50.82 -42.02
C ALA A 36 104.49 51.41 -40.60
N GLY A 37 104.04 50.66 -39.58
CA GLY A 37 104.17 51.04 -38.17
C GLY A 37 103.08 51.98 -37.64
N LYS A 38 102.01 52.23 -38.41
CA LYS A 38 100.78 52.91 -37.97
C LYS A 38 99.56 52.08 -38.38
N LEU A 39 98.45 52.21 -37.66
CA LEU A 39 97.18 51.57 -38.03
C LEU A 39 96.60 52.27 -39.28
N PRO A 40 96.54 51.61 -40.45
CA PRO A 40 96.00 52.23 -41.65
C PRO A 40 94.48 52.24 -41.63
N GLU A 41 93.88 53.26 -42.23
CA GLU A 41 92.43 53.29 -42.49
C GLU A 41 92.16 52.67 -43.87
N PRO A 42 91.31 51.63 -43.96
CA PRO A 42 90.99 51.00 -45.25
C PRO A 42 90.39 51.98 -46.26
N ASP A 43 90.97 52.06 -47.46
CA ASP A 43 90.49 52.89 -48.57
C ASP A 43 90.10 52.01 -49.78
N ALA A 44 88.92 52.25 -50.33
CA ALA A 44 88.40 51.52 -51.48
C ALA A 44 89.25 51.70 -52.74
N ASN A 45 90.11 52.72 -52.83
CA ASN A 45 91.02 52.91 -53.96
C ASN A 45 92.34 52.11 -53.84
N GLN A 46 92.56 51.40 -52.73
CA GLN A 46 93.78 50.59 -52.56
C GLN A 46 93.85 49.46 -53.58
N THR A 47 95.03 49.32 -54.19
CA THR A 47 95.37 48.19 -55.07
C THR A 47 96.36 47.22 -54.41
N GLN A 48 96.99 47.63 -53.30
CA GLN A 48 97.93 46.86 -52.48
C GLN A 48 97.86 47.30 -51.01
N LEU A 49 98.40 46.48 -50.10
CA LEU A 49 98.57 46.83 -48.68
C LEU A 49 99.67 47.90 -48.50
N VAL A 50 99.60 48.67 -47.43
CA VAL A 50 100.55 49.77 -47.14
C VAL A 50 101.97 49.22 -46.91
N ASN A 51 102.09 48.11 -46.16
CA ASN A 51 103.34 47.36 -46.01
C ASN A 51 103.06 45.88 -45.72
N GLU A 52 102.98 45.07 -46.77
CA GLU A 52 102.75 43.64 -46.69
C GLU A 52 103.92 42.89 -46.04
N LYS A 53 103.62 41.99 -45.09
CA LYS A 53 104.63 41.14 -44.41
C LYS A 53 104.52 39.68 -44.80
N ARG A 54 103.30 39.21 -45.04
CA ARG A 54 103.04 37.82 -45.40
C ARG A 54 101.84 37.73 -46.32
N ARG A 55 101.93 36.85 -47.31
CA ARG A 55 100.82 36.38 -48.13
C ARG A 55 100.90 34.87 -48.25
N ALA A 56 99.78 34.20 -48.05
CA ALA A 56 99.66 32.76 -48.32
C ALA A 56 98.21 32.41 -48.67
N ALA A 57 98.01 31.17 -49.11
CA ALA A 57 96.67 30.69 -49.46
C ALA A 57 95.73 30.73 -48.25
N ILE A 58 94.44 30.98 -48.49
CA ILE A 58 93.40 30.85 -47.46
C ILE A 58 93.13 29.37 -47.16
N ASN A 59 92.85 29.07 -45.88
CA ASN A 59 92.54 27.72 -45.42
C ASN A 59 91.05 27.41 -45.57
N THR A 60 90.21 28.37 -45.19
CA THR A 60 88.75 28.26 -45.27
C THR A 60 88.15 29.55 -45.80
N LEU A 61 87.14 29.41 -46.65
CA LEU A 61 86.27 30.46 -47.13
C LEU A 61 84.84 29.93 -47.06
N SER A 62 84.07 30.44 -46.11
CA SER A 62 82.71 29.99 -45.84
C SER A 62 81.75 31.17 -45.76
N VAL A 63 80.45 30.89 -45.88
CA VAL A 63 79.39 31.88 -45.63
C VAL A 63 79.01 31.79 -44.16
N ASP A 64 78.80 32.95 -43.52
CA ASP A 64 78.31 32.98 -42.15
C ASP A 64 76.90 32.35 -42.09
N PRO A 65 76.68 31.31 -41.27
CA PRO A 65 75.40 30.61 -41.20
C PRO A 65 74.27 31.48 -40.64
N VAL A 66 74.56 32.56 -39.92
CA VAL A 66 73.57 33.50 -39.38
C VAL A 66 73.33 34.64 -40.37
N ASN A 67 74.36 35.06 -41.11
CA ASN A 67 74.30 36.18 -42.05
C ASN A 67 74.77 35.74 -43.43
N THR A 68 73.86 35.29 -44.29
CA THR A 68 74.17 34.70 -45.60
C THR A 68 74.86 35.65 -46.60
N ASN A 69 74.94 36.94 -46.28
CA ASN A 69 75.63 37.97 -47.06
C ASN A 69 77.07 38.24 -46.57
N GLN A 70 77.54 37.49 -45.56
CA GLN A 70 78.89 37.61 -45.04
C GLN A 70 79.73 36.40 -45.42
N ILE A 71 80.90 36.67 -45.98
CA ILE A 71 81.92 35.66 -46.27
C ILE A 71 83.00 35.78 -45.21
N ILE A 72 83.34 34.65 -44.61
CA ILE A 72 84.41 34.52 -43.63
C ILE A 72 85.59 33.87 -44.34
N ALA A 73 86.65 34.65 -44.55
CA ALA A 73 87.94 34.14 -45.00
C ALA A 73 88.82 33.91 -43.78
N GLU A 74 89.40 32.72 -43.66
CA GLU A 74 90.37 32.43 -42.61
C GLU A 74 91.69 31.93 -43.17
N GLN A 75 92.76 32.39 -42.53
CA GLN A 75 94.12 31.95 -42.77
C GLN A 75 94.79 31.65 -41.44
N ILE A 76 95.43 30.50 -41.37
CA ILE A 76 96.24 30.11 -40.22
C ILE A 76 97.69 30.49 -40.51
N ILE A 77 98.27 31.31 -39.64
CA ILE A 77 99.70 31.64 -39.66
C ILE A 77 100.40 30.68 -38.71
N PRO A 78 101.26 29.78 -39.22
CA PRO A 78 101.98 28.83 -38.38
C PRO A 78 102.99 29.52 -37.46
N GLU A 79 103.49 28.80 -36.47
CA GLU A 79 104.47 29.31 -35.51
C GLU A 79 105.84 29.68 -36.13
N SER A 80 106.17 29.10 -37.28
CA SER A 80 107.43 29.33 -38.00
C SER A 80 107.52 30.70 -38.67
N GLU A 81 106.40 31.42 -38.79
CA GLU A 81 106.29 32.71 -39.45
C GLU A 81 105.74 33.78 -38.50
N GLY A 82 106.46 34.89 -38.36
CA GLY A 82 106.17 35.94 -37.39
C GLY A 82 107.28 36.98 -37.31
N GLY A 83 107.37 37.72 -36.21
CA GLY A 83 108.36 38.78 -35.97
C GLY A 83 107.87 40.18 -36.36
N TRP A 84 106.56 40.37 -36.55
CA TRP A 84 105.96 41.62 -37.01
C TRP A 84 104.58 41.87 -36.39
N TRP A 85 104.16 43.13 -36.39
CA TRP A 85 102.84 43.54 -35.94
C TRP A 85 101.83 43.39 -37.07
N MET A 86 100.68 42.80 -36.77
CA MET A 86 99.54 42.74 -37.70
C MET A 86 98.68 43.98 -37.51
N ARG A 87 98.43 44.73 -38.58
CA ARG A 87 97.60 45.95 -38.56
C ARG A 87 96.66 46.06 -39.74
N GLU A 88 97.00 45.44 -40.88
CA GLU A 88 96.17 45.39 -42.07
C GLU A 88 96.08 43.97 -42.62
N ILE A 89 94.95 43.66 -43.25
CA ILE A 89 94.65 42.37 -43.88
C ILE A 89 94.10 42.65 -45.27
N GLY A 90 94.57 41.92 -46.28
CA GLY A 90 94.10 42.00 -47.65
C GLY A 90 93.68 40.64 -48.19
N LEU A 91 92.59 40.59 -48.94
CA LEU A 91 92.14 39.40 -49.66
C LEU A 91 92.40 39.56 -51.15
N PHE A 92 92.97 38.53 -51.76
CA PHE A 92 93.38 38.53 -53.15
C PHE A 92 92.73 37.37 -53.93
N ASP A 93 92.39 37.65 -55.18
CA ASP A 93 91.93 36.63 -56.11
C ASP A 93 93.10 35.86 -56.76
N GLY A 94 92.77 34.87 -57.60
CA GLY A 94 93.78 34.10 -58.34
C GLY A 94 94.57 34.88 -59.38
N GLU A 95 94.25 36.15 -59.63
CA GLU A 95 94.95 37.06 -60.54
C GLU A 95 95.74 38.15 -59.78
N ASP A 96 96.01 37.91 -58.48
CA ASP A 96 96.69 38.83 -57.56
C ASP A 96 96.04 40.22 -57.43
N SER A 97 94.75 40.35 -57.75
CA SER A 97 94.00 41.58 -57.56
C SER A 97 93.50 41.70 -56.12
N LEU A 98 93.73 42.85 -55.47
CA LEU A 98 93.23 43.11 -54.12
C LEU A 98 91.70 43.31 -54.15
N ILE A 99 90.96 42.34 -53.61
CA ILE A 99 89.50 42.31 -53.61
C ILE A 99 88.92 43.07 -52.41
N ALA A 100 89.52 42.87 -51.24
CA ALA A 100 89.07 43.50 -50.02
C ALA A 100 90.25 43.84 -49.12
N VAL A 101 90.09 44.91 -48.34
CA VAL A 101 91.10 45.37 -47.39
C VAL A 101 90.42 45.65 -46.05
N ALA A 102 91.11 45.31 -44.97
CA ALA A 102 90.66 45.53 -43.61
C ALA A 102 91.81 46.01 -42.74
N ASN A 103 91.47 46.76 -41.69
CA ASN A 103 92.36 47.00 -40.58
C ASN A 103 92.04 46.04 -39.42
N CYS A 104 93.05 45.69 -38.63
CA CYS A 104 92.88 44.82 -37.46
C CYS A 104 93.55 45.42 -36.22
N PRO A 105 93.13 45.01 -35.01
CA PRO A 105 93.78 45.43 -33.78
C PRO A 105 95.28 45.10 -33.81
N GLU A 106 96.12 46.05 -33.42
CA GLU A 106 97.57 45.89 -33.40
C GLU A 106 97.95 44.68 -32.56
N THR A 107 98.32 43.59 -33.23
CA THR A 107 98.60 42.30 -32.58
C THR A 107 99.98 41.82 -33.00
N TYR A 108 100.88 41.63 -32.04
CA TYR A 108 102.21 41.09 -32.32
C TYR A 108 102.15 39.58 -32.52
N LYS A 109 102.66 39.12 -33.66
CA LYS A 109 102.79 37.69 -33.97
C LYS A 109 104.25 37.27 -33.77
N PRO A 110 104.61 36.64 -32.64
CA PRO A 110 105.99 36.20 -32.42
C PRO A 110 106.36 35.05 -33.35
N GLN A 111 107.65 34.97 -33.67
CA GLN A 111 108.26 33.82 -34.34
C GLN A 111 108.85 32.86 -33.31
N LEU A 112 108.89 31.56 -33.61
CA LEU A 112 109.39 30.54 -32.68
C LEU A 112 110.81 30.85 -32.14
N GLN A 113 111.69 31.48 -32.92
CA GLN A 113 113.04 31.87 -32.48
C GLN A 113 113.05 32.93 -31.35
N GLU A 114 111.95 33.64 -31.14
CA GLU A 114 111.77 34.62 -30.06
C GLU A 114 111.33 33.96 -28.74
N GLY A 115 111.35 32.62 -28.68
CA GLY A 115 111.03 31.84 -27.47
C GLY A 115 109.53 31.60 -27.25
N SER A 116 108.66 32.04 -28.17
CA SER A 116 107.22 31.75 -28.15
C SER A 116 106.68 31.51 -29.56
N GLY A 117 106.51 30.24 -29.93
CA GLY A 117 105.77 29.86 -31.12
C GLY A 117 104.27 29.92 -30.84
N ARG A 118 103.54 30.77 -31.56
CA ARG A 118 102.08 30.79 -31.52
C ARG A 118 101.56 30.55 -32.93
N THR A 119 100.63 29.62 -33.09
CA THR A 119 99.82 29.54 -34.30
C THR A 119 98.67 30.53 -34.17
N GLN A 120 98.52 31.43 -35.14
CA GLN A 120 97.52 32.50 -35.08
C GLN A 120 96.56 32.36 -36.25
N THR A 121 95.27 32.20 -35.95
CA THR A 121 94.22 32.27 -36.96
C THR A 121 93.85 33.72 -37.18
N VAL A 122 93.92 34.17 -38.43
CA VAL A 122 93.45 35.48 -38.90
C VAL A 122 92.15 35.25 -39.64
N ARG A 123 91.09 35.96 -39.22
CA ARG A 123 89.75 35.89 -39.78
C ARG A 123 89.35 37.27 -40.30
N MET A 124 88.99 37.35 -41.58
CA MET A 124 88.41 38.54 -42.19
C MET A 124 86.97 38.24 -42.60
N ILE A 125 86.05 39.08 -42.11
CA ILE A 125 84.62 38.99 -42.43
C ILE A 125 84.32 40.08 -43.46
N LEU A 126 83.80 39.67 -44.62
CA LEU A 126 83.51 40.54 -45.75
C LEU A 126 82.02 40.48 -46.07
N ILE A 127 81.36 41.64 -46.15
CA ILE A 127 79.96 41.72 -46.60
C ILE A 127 79.96 41.85 -48.13
N VAL A 128 79.22 40.98 -48.80
CA VAL A 128 79.04 41.00 -50.26
C VAL A 128 77.55 41.00 -50.62
N ASN A 129 77.22 41.53 -51.80
CA ASN A 129 75.82 41.57 -52.27
C ASN A 129 75.30 40.19 -52.72
N SER A 130 76.19 39.29 -53.15
CA SER A 130 75.87 37.89 -53.44
C SER A 130 77.07 37.01 -53.09
N THR A 131 76.83 36.00 -52.25
CA THR A 131 77.84 35.00 -51.90
C THR A 131 77.97 33.91 -52.96
N GLU A 132 77.01 33.78 -53.89
CA GLU A 132 77.04 32.82 -55.00
C GLU A 132 78.13 33.14 -56.03
N SER A 133 78.51 34.41 -56.15
CA SER A 133 79.55 34.92 -57.06
C SER A 133 80.97 34.64 -56.57
N VAL A 134 81.13 33.97 -55.42
CA VAL A 134 82.42 33.62 -54.83
C VAL A 134 82.55 32.10 -54.74
N THR A 135 83.71 31.58 -55.15
CA THR A 135 84.02 30.16 -55.02
C THR A 135 84.43 29.87 -53.58
N LEU A 136 83.54 29.22 -52.81
CA LEU A 136 83.85 28.76 -51.45
C LEU A 136 84.93 27.67 -51.49
N LYS A 137 85.91 27.79 -50.61
CA LYS A 137 87.02 26.85 -50.50
C LYS A 137 87.07 26.33 -49.07
N VAL A 138 86.95 25.03 -48.91
CA VAL A 138 87.25 24.35 -47.65
C VAL A 138 88.33 23.34 -47.99
N ASP A 139 89.53 23.51 -47.43
CA ASP A 139 90.58 22.50 -47.51
C ASP A 139 90.57 21.65 -46.23
N PRO A 140 89.87 20.51 -46.21
CA PRO A 140 89.78 19.67 -45.01
C PRO A 140 91.09 18.94 -44.68
N SER A 141 92.11 19.00 -45.54
CA SER A 141 93.36 18.27 -45.31
C SER A 141 94.33 18.96 -44.34
N VAL A 142 94.07 20.22 -43.99
CA VAL A 142 94.93 21.03 -43.10
C VAL A 142 94.19 21.49 -41.84
N VAL A 143 92.94 21.05 -41.62
CA VAL A 143 92.15 21.43 -40.44
C VAL A 143 92.00 20.22 -39.52
N LEU A 144 92.56 20.30 -38.30
CA LEU A 144 92.17 19.39 -37.22
C LEU A 144 90.66 19.51 -37.01
N ALA A 145 89.90 18.47 -37.38
CA ALA A 145 88.45 18.46 -37.20
C ALA A 145 88.13 18.62 -35.70
N THR A 146 87.34 19.64 -35.36
CA THR A 146 86.89 19.83 -33.98
C THR A 146 85.99 18.67 -33.59
N ARG A 147 85.99 18.29 -32.31
CA ARG A 147 85.13 17.21 -31.80
C ARG A 147 83.64 17.47 -32.11
N GLU A 148 83.24 18.73 -32.07
CA GLU A 148 81.90 19.18 -32.44
C GLU A 148 81.52 18.86 -33.90
N TYR A 149 82.46 18.97 -34.84
CA TYR A 149 82.21 18.59 -36.25
C TYR A 149 81.95 17.08 -36.39
N VAL A 150 82.67 16.25 -35.64
CA VAL A 150 82.50 14.79 -35.68
C VAL A 150 81.20 14.36 -34.98
N ASP A 151 80.89 14.96 -33.83
CA ASP A 151 79.67 14.65 -33.07
C ASP A 151 78.41 15.04 -33.87
N LYS A 152 78.42 16.19 -34.56
CA LYS A 152 77.29 16.65 -35.39
C LYS A 152 76.99 15.71 -36.56
N ASN A 153 78.04 15.27 -37.27
CA ASN A 153 77.89 14.31 -38.37
C ASN A 153 77.39 12.94 -37.87
N THR A 154 77.82 12.50 -36.68
CA THR A 154 77.35 11.24 -36.09
C THR A 154 75.87 11.31 -35.71
N ILE A 155 75.41 12.45 -35.17
CA ILE A 155 73.99 12.68 -34.85
C ILE A 155 73.15 12.70 -36.14
N GLU A 156 73.64 13.32 -37.21
CA GLU A 156 72.93 13.38 -38.49
C GLU A 156 72.75 11.98 -39.11
N VAL A 157 73.81 11.16 -39.14
CA VAL A 157 73.74 9.78 -39.63
C VAL A 157 72.81 8.93 -38.77
N LYS A 158 72.87 9.08 -37.44
CA LYS A 158 71.97 8.36 -36.53
C LYS A 158 70.51 8.75 -36.77
N ALA A 159 70.23 10.04 -36.92
CA ALA A 159 68.87 10.53 -37.21
C ALA A 159 68.36 10.01 -38.55
N TYR A 160 69.21 9.94 -39.58
CA TYR A 160 68.84 9.35 -40.87
C TYR A 160 68.48 7.87 -40.74
N CYS A 161 69.31 7.06 -40.06
CA CYS A 161 69.01 5.64 -39.86
C CYS A 161 67.75 5.42 -39.02
N ASP A 162 67.58 6.18 -37.94
CA ASP A 162 66.40 6.09 -37.07
C ASP A 162 65.13 6.48 -37.85
N ASN A 163 65.18 7.50 -38.70
CA ASN A 163 64.06 7.90 -39.55
C ASN A 163 63.72 6.84 -40.60
N ALA A 164 64.72 6.30 -41.31
CA ALA A 164 64.50 5.24 -42.30
C ALA A 164 63.87 3.98 -41.67
N PHE A 165 64.32 3.60 -40.47
CA PHE A 165 63.74 2.48 -39.74
C PHE A 165 62.33 2.77 -39.24
N LYS A 166 62.09 4.00 -38.77
CA LYS A 166 60.76 4.46 -38.35
C LYS A 166 59.77 4.49 -39.52
N GLU A 167 60.19 4.93 -40.70
CA GLU A 167 59.37 4.91 -41.92
C GLU A 167 59.07 3.48 -42.36
N HIS A 168 60.05 2.57 -42.27
CA HIS A 168 59.84 1.15 -42.55
C HIS A 168 58.83 0.50 -41.59
N LEU A 169 58.90 0.81 -40.29
CA LEU A 169 57.93 0.34 -39.28
C LEU A 169 56.54 0.97 -39.44
N ALA A 170 56.47 2.21 -39.90
CA ALA A 170 55.22 2.92 -40.14
C ALA A 170 54.54 2.52 -41.46
N ALA A 171 55.32 2.03 -42.43
CA ALA A 171 54.80 1.53 -43.69
C ALA A 171 53.82 0.37 -43.42
N SER A 172 52.62 0.47 -44.00
CA SER A 172 51.64 -0.63 -43.86
C SER A 172 52.06 -1.90 -44.60
N ASP A 173 52.95 -1.78 -45.59
CA ASP A 173 53.54 -2.89 -46.34
C ASP A 173 54.95 -2.53 -46.82
N PRO A 174 55.96 -2.65 -45.95
CA PRO A 174 57.34 -2.39 -46.34
C PRO A 174 57.92 -3.45 -47.29
N HIS A 175 57.21 -4.56 -47.51
CA HIS A 175 57.66 -5.69 -48.32
C HIS A 175 56.57 -6.15 -49.30
N PRO A 176 56.25 -5.35 -50.33
CA PRO A 176 55.09 -5.56 -51.22
C PRO A 176 55.15 -6.83 -52.08
N GLN A 177 56.28 -7.53 -52.09
CA GLN A 177 56.46 -8.82 -52.75
C GLN A 177 55.77 -10.01 -52.04
N TYR A 178 55.34 -9.84 -50.79
CA TYR A 178 54.66 -10.89 -50.02
C TYR A 178 53.18 -10.54 -49.80
N LEU A 179 52.29 -11.53 -49.91
CA LEU A 179 50.90 -11.33 -49.50
C LEU A 179 50.86 -11.07 -48.00
N LEU A 180 50.41 -9.88 -47.63
CA LEU A 180 50.13 -9.53 -46.24
C LEU A 180 49.08 -10.48 -45.66
N LYS A 181 49.21 -10.82 -44.38
CA LYS A 181 48.23 -11.67 -43.67
C LYS A 181 46.78 -11.16 -43.81
N LYS A 182 46.61 -9.83 -43.88
CA LYS A 182 45.30 -9.17 -44.09
C LYS A 182 44.70 -9.37 -45.49
N ASN A 183 45.51 -9.77 -46.47
CA ASN A 183 45.13 -9.97 -47.85
C ASN A 183 44.96 -11.46 -48.20
N LEU A 184 45.02 -12.38 -47.23
CA LEU A 184 44.62 -13.76 -47.47
C LEU A 184 43.11 -13.79 -47.74
N PRO A 185 42.63 -14.45 -48.81
CA PRO A 185 41.21 -14.66 -49.00
C PRO A 185 40.65 -15.46 -47.80
N PRO A 186 39.47 -15.09 -47.27
CA PRO A 186 38.88 -15.79 -46.15
C PRO A 186 38.63 -17.26 -46.54
N LEU A 187 39.17 -18.18 -45.76
CA LEU A 187 38.82 -19.59 -45.87
C LEU A 187 37.38 -19.74 -45.35
N PRO A 188 36.42 -20.17 -46.19
CA PRO A 188 35.03 -20.27 -45.75
C PRO A 188 34.90 -21.36 -44.69
N ASP A 189 33.99 -21.15 -43.74
CA ASP A 189 33.60 -22.19 -42.80
C ASP A 189 32.87 -23.32 -43.54
N ALA A 190 33.02 -24.55 -43.05
CA ALA A 190 32.28 -25.68 -43.59
C ALA A 190 30.78 -25.53 -43.28
N SER A 191 29.92 -25.78 -44.27
CA SER A 191 28.47 -25.85 -44.12
C SER A 191 27.93 -27.18 -44.67
N LEU A 192 26.63 -27.43 -44.52
CA LEU A 192 25.99 -28.63 -45.08
C LEU A 192 26.09 -28.71 -46.62
N THR A 193 26.36 -27.58 -47.30
CA THR A 193 26.41 -27.49 -48.76
C THR A 193 27.74 -26.95 -49.32
N GLN A 194 28.65 -26.46 -48.47
CA GLN A 194 29.93 -25.87 -48.88
C GLN A 194 31.09 -26.47 -48.08
N LYS A 195 32.14 -26.93 -48.78
CA LYS A 195 33.38 -27.39 -48.14
C LYS A 195 34.14 -26.19 -47.57
N GLY A 196 34.64 -26.33 -46.35
CA GLY A 196 35.36 -25.27 -45.63
C GLY A 196 36.16 -25.82 -44.45
N ILE A 197 36.73 -24.93 -43.64
CA ILE A 197 37.40 -25.31 -42.39
C ILE A 197 36.40 -25.34 -41.23
N VAL A 198 36.57 -26.26 -40.28
CA VAL A 198 35.74 -26.33 -39.07
C VAL A 198 36.62 -26.67 -37.89
N GLN A 199 36.38 -26.02 -36.75
CA GLN A 199 37.08 -26.35 -35.51
C GLN A 199 36.38 -27.53 -34.84
N LEU A 200 37.17 -28.54 -34.44
CA LEU A 200 36.65 -29.76 -33.84
C LEU A 200 36.56 -29.65 -32.32
N SER A 201 35.52 -30.24 -31.73
CA SER A 201 35.35 -30.33 -30.29
C SER A 201 35.11 -31.77 -29.84
N SER A 202 35.79 -32.18 -28.76
CA SER A 202 35.56 -33.48 -28.12
C SER A 202 34.60 -33.41 -26.92
N ALA A 203 33.94 -32.26 -26.70
CA ALA A 203 32.93 -32.13 -25.66
C ALA A 203 31.65 -32.89 -26.07
N THR A 204 31.07 -33.66 -25.14
CA THR A 204 29.84 -34.44 -25.34
C THR A 204 28.56 -33.64 -25.12
N ASN A 205 28.69 -32.40 -24.65
CA ASN A 205 27.60 -31.48 -24.32
C ASN A 205 27.81 -30.09 -24.96
N SER A 206 28.56 -30.02 -26.06
CA SER A 206 28.78 -28.76 -26.78
C SER A 206 27.45 -28.22 -27.31
N VAL A 207 27.15 -26.95 -27.03
CA VAL A 207 26.02 -26.21 -27.61
C VAL A 207 26.41 -25.41 -28.85
N SER A 208 27.67 -25.53 -29.30
CA SER A 208 28.19 -24.76 -30.42
C SER A 208 27.67 -25.27 -31.75
N GLU A 209 27.03 -24.41 -32.54
CA GLU A 209 26.58 -24.71 -33.91
C GLU A 209 27.69 -24.55 -34.95
N THR A 210 28.84 -23.97 -34.56
CA THR A 210 30.00 -23.71 -35.43
C THR A 210 31.15 -24.70 -35.24
N LEU A 211 31.04 -25.63 -34.28
CA LEU A 211 32.07 -26.65 -34.01
C LEU A 211 31.54 -28.02 -34.38
N SER A 212 32.37 -28.84 -35.02
CA SER A 212 32.01 -30.23 -35.34
C SER A 212 32.44 -31.19 -34.22
N ALA A 213 31.57 -32.15 -33.90
CA ALA A 213 31.88 -33.18 -32.90
C ALA A 213 32.96 -34.15 -33.41
N THR A 214 33.92 -34.50 -32.56
CA THR A 214 34.87 -35.58 -32.87
C THR A 214 34.22 -36.95 -32.68
N PRO A 215 34.73 -38.01 -33.35
CA PRO A 215 34.31 -39.39 -33.06
C PRO A 215 34.45 -39.76 -31.58
N LYS A 216 35.42 -39.17 -30.87
CA LYS A 216 35.60 -39.34 -29.43
C LYS A 216 34.42 -38.78 -28.63
N ALA A 217 33.91 -37.59 -28.98
CA ALA A 217 32.71 -37.04 -28.36
C ALA A 217 31.49 -37.94 -28.60
N VAL A 218 31.27 -38.38 -29.84
CA VAL A 218 30.12 -39.23 -30.19
C VAL A 218 30.15 -40.55 -29.42
N LYS A 219 31.33 -41.21 -29.37
CA LYS A 219 31.48 -42.46 -28.62
C LYS A 219 31.27 -42.27 -27.12
N ALA A 220 31.83 -41.21 -26.53
CA ALA A 220 31.68 -40.93 -25.11
C ALA A 220 30.22 -40.61 -24.73
N ALA A 221 29.47 -39.91 -25.59
CA ALA A 221 28.04 -39.67 -25.39
C ALA A 221 27.21 -40.96 -25.45
N TYR A 222 27.51 -41.85 -26.41
CA TYR A 222 26.85 -43.14 -26.52
C TYR A 222 27.14 -44.05 -25.31
N ASP A 223 28.41 -44.18 -24.92
CA ASP A 223 28.81 -45.00 -23.77
C ASP A 223 28.20 -44.49 -22.46
N LEU A 224 28.09 -43.16 -22.30
CA LEU A 224 27.38 -42.55 -21.18
C LEU A 224 25.88 -42.88 -21.19
N ALA A 225 25.21 -42.79 -22.35
CA ALA A 225 23.78 -43.13 -22.45
C ALA A 225 23.53 -44.63 -22.17
N ALA A 226 24.33 -45.51 -22.76
CA ALA A 226 24.23 -46.96 -22.55
C ALA A 226 24.50 -47.36 -21.10
N SER A 227 25.52 -46.77 -20.45
CA SER A 227 25.81 -47.02 -19.03
C SER A 227 24.71 -46.51 -18.11
N LYS A 228 24.10 -45.34 -18.41
CA LYS A 228 22.96 -44.82 -17.64
C LYS A 228 21.73 -45.72 -17.75
N LEU A 229 21.46 -46.29 -18.92
CA LEU A 229 20.36 -47.23 -19.10
C LEU A 229 20.62 -48.56 -18.36
N ALA A 230 21.84 -49.11 -18.47
CA ALA A 230 22.20 -50.36 -17.82
C ALA A 230 22.28 -50.27 -16.29
N SER A 231 22.57 -49.08 -15.75
CA SER A 231 22.63 -48.82 -14.31
C SER A 231 21.33 -48.30 -13.72
N MET A 232 20.28 -48.12 -14.54
CA MET A 232 18.99 -47.67 -14.05
C MET A 232 18.29 -48.82 -13.32
N PRO A 233 18.06 -48.71 -12.00
CA PRO A 233 17.42 -49.78 -11.25
C PRO A 233 15.93 -49.84 -11.57
N ASP A 234 15.28 -50.89 -11.09
CA ASP A 234 13.83 -50.95 -11.09
C ASP A 234 13.25 -49.78 -10.28
N ALA A 235 12.11 -49.25 -10.72
CA ALA A 235 11.42 -48.19 -10.00
C ALA A 235 11.00 -48.69 -8.61
N SER A 236 11.25 -47.87 -7.58
CA SER A 236 10.79 -48.13 -6.22
C SER A 236 10.03 -46.90 -5.68
N LEU A 237 9.42 -47.05 -4.50
CA LEU A 237 8.69 -45.95 -3.84
C LEU A 237 9.58 -44.75 -3.51
N THR A 238 10.90 -44.93 -3.44
CA THR A 238 11.86 -43.90 -3.04
C THR A 238 12.93 -43.62 -4.11
N GLN A 239 12.98 -44.40 -5.20
CA GLN A 239 13.96 -44.26 -6.26
C GLN A 239 13.30 -44.36 -7.63
N LYS A 240 13.54 -43.36 -8.48
CA LYS A 240 13.10 -43.39 -9.88
C LYS A 240 13.85 -44.49 -10.63
N GLY A 241 13.13 -45.25 -11.45
CA GLY A 241 13.65 -46.36 -12.23
C GLY A 241 12.67 -46.76 -13.34
N ILE A 242 12.84 -47.94 -13.91
CA ILE A 242 11.93 -48.53 -14.91
C ILE A 242 11.13 -49.69 -14.28
N THR A 243 9.86 -49.85 -14.63
CA THR A 243 9.04 -50.98 -14.19
C THR A 243 8.07 -51.36 -15.30
N GLN A 244 7.68 -52.62 -15.35
CA GLN A 244 6.66 -53.09 -16.30
C GLN A 244 5.26 -52.90 -15.70
N LEU A 245 4.29 -52.53 -16.54
CA LEU A 245 2.91 -52.29 -16.11
C LEU A 245 2.05 -53.56 -16.20
N THR A 246 1.05 -53.69 -15.33
CA THR A 246 0.06 -54.79 -15.35
C THR A 246 -1.38 -54.30 -15.14
N ASP A 247 -2.30 -54.89 -15.91
CA ASP A 247 -3.77 -54.74 -15.75
C ASP A 247 -4.40 -55.91 -14.97
N LYS A 248 -3.59 -56.81 -14.42
CA LYS A 248 -4.08 -57.98 -13.66
C LYS A 248 -3.80 -57.83 -12.17
N THR A 249 -4.80 -58.13 -11.35
CA THR A 249 -4.62 -58.30 -9.90
C THR A 249 -3.74 -59.52 -9.61
N GLY A 250 -2.79 -59.39 -8.69
CA GLY A 250 -1.90 -60.47 -8.28
C GLY A 250 -0.99 -60.04 -7.14
N ASN A 251 0.04 -60.84 -6.86
CA ASN A 251 1.01 -60.64 -5.78
C ASN A 251 2.42 -60.32 -6.30
N SER A 252 2.52 -59.66 -7.46
CA SER A 252 3.82 -59.28 -8.02
C SER A 252 4.48 -58.15 -7.21
N ASN A 253 5.78 -58.27 -7.01
CA ASN A 253 6.65 -57.26 -6.42
C ASN A 253 7.55 -56.55 -7.46
N THR A 254 7.37 -56.87 -8.76
CA THR A 254 8.19 -56.33 -9.86
C THR A 254 7.37 -55.57 -10.92
N LEU A 255 6.04 -55.69 -10.89
CA LEU A 255 5.12 -55.01 -11.82
C LEU A 255 4.36 -53.90 -11.11
N ALA A 256 4.18 -52.76 -11.77
CA ALA A 256 3.32 -51.68 -11.28
C ALA A 256 1.90 -51.78 -11.88
N ALA A 257 0.88 -51.55 -11.04
CA ALA A 257 -0.50 -51.52 -11.50
C ALA A 257 -0.74 -50.32 -12.43
N THR A 258 -1.51 -50.54 -13.50
CA THR A 258 -1.99 -49.44 -14.34
C THR A 258 -3.03 -48.59 -13.60
N GLN A 259 -3.21 -47.34 -14.06
CA GLN A 259 -4.30 -46.49 -13.58
C GLN A 259 -5.67 -47.16 -13.75
N LYS A 260 -5.86 -47.90 -14.85
CA LYS A 260 -7.09 -48.63 -15.12
C LYS A 260 -7.37 -49.66 -14.02
N LEU A 261 -6.40 -50.51 -13.70
CA LEU A 261 -6.54 -51.51 -12.65
C LEU A 261 -6.83 -50.87 -11.29
N VAL A 262 -6.16 -49.76 -10.95
CA VAL A 262 -6.41 -49.02 -9.71
C VAL A 262 -7.84 -48.47 -9.66
N SER A 263 -8.33 -47.89 -10.75
CA SER A 263 -9.72 -47.40 -10.84
C SER A 263 -10.73 -48.54 -10.70
N ASP A 264 -10.54 -49.66 -11.42
CA ASP A 264 -11.44 -50.81 -11.35
C ASP A 264 -11.55 -51.37 -9.91
N VAL A 265 -10.42 -51.49 -9.20
CA VAL A 265 -10.38 -51.95 -7.80
C VAL A 265 -11.06 -50.94 -6.86
N ASN A 266 -10.81 -49.64 -7.07
CA ASN A 266 -11.42 -48.59 -6.26
C ASN A 266 -12.94 -48.53 -6.44
N ASP A 267 -13.43 -48.66 -7.67
CA ASP A 267 -14.86 -48.71 -7.98
C ASP A 267 -15.53 -49.94 -7.36
N ASN A 268 -14.86 -51.09 -7.37
CA ASN A 268 -15.34 -52.30 -6.67
C ASN A 268 -15.47 -52.07 -5.16
N ALA A 269 -14.44 -51.49 -4.53
CA ALA A 269 -14.44 -51.19 -3.11
C ALA A 269 -15.53 -50.18 -2.74
N ASN A 270 -15.66 -49.09 -3.51
CA ASN A 270 -16.67 -48.06 -3.30
C ASN A 270 -18.09 -48.60 -3.47
N SER A 271 -18.30 -49.51 -4.43
CA SER A 271 -19.60 -50.15 -4.63
C SER A 271 -20.00 -51.03 -3.44
N LYS A 272 -19.06 -51.80 -2.87
CA LYS A 272 -19.33 -52.62 -1.67
C LYS A 272 -19.53 -51.82 -0.39
N LEU A 273 -19.06 -50.57 -0.34
CA LEU A 273 -19.18 -49.68 0.82
C LEU A 273 -20.24 -48.58 0.61
N ALA A 274 -21.00 -48.66 -0.47
CA ALA A 274 -22.01 -47.66 -0.81
C ALA A 274 -23.11 -47.65 0.25
N LYS A 275 -23.22 -46.58 1.02
CA LYS A 275 -24.14 -46.49 2.18
C LYS A 275 -25.61 -46.70 1.83
N ASN A 276 -26.00 -46.34 0.60
CA ASN A 276 -27.34 -46.58 0.06
C ASN A 276 -27.61 -48.06 -0.27
N GLN A 277 -26.59 -48.91 -0.30
CA GLN A 277 -26.69 -50.36 -0.49
C GLN A 277 -26.44 -51.16 0.80
N ASN A 278 -26.11 -50.51 1.93
CA ASN A 278 -25.87 -51.18 3.22
C ASN A 278 -27.07 -52.06 3.61
N GLY A 279 -26.90 -53.37 3.51
CA GLY A 279 -27.91 -54.35 3.88
C GLY A 279 -28.89 -54.75 2.76
N ALA A 280 -28.80 -54.13 1.58
CA ALA A 280 -29.62 -54.50 0.41
C ALA A 280 -29.14 -55.81 -0.23
N ASP A 281 -27.83 -56.07 -0.15
CA ASP A 281 -27.14 -57.25 -0.66
C ASP A 281 -27.17 -58.45 0.31
N ILE A 282 -27.69 -58.28 1.53
CA ILE A 282 -27.82 -59.37 2.50
C ILE A 282 -28.85 -60.39 1.98
N PRO A 283 -28.44 -61.62 1.63
CA PRO A 283 -29.36 -62.59 1.03
C PRO A 283 -30.46 -63.04 1.99
N ASN A 284 -30.16 -63.13 3.29
CA ASN A 284 -31.12 -63.50 4.34
C ASN A 284 -31.06 -62.52 5.52
N LYS A 285 -31.91 -61.49 5.45
CA LYS A 285 -31.98 -60.43 6.45
C LYS A 285 -32.46 -60.93 7.82
N SER A 286 -33.29 -61.98 7.86
CA SER A 286 -33.81 -62.52 9.12
C SER A 286 -32.70 -63.21 9.92
N GLU A 287 -31.88 -64.05 9.27
CA GLU A 287 -30.75 -64.69 9.95
C GLU A 287 -29.68 -63.66 10.35
N PHE A 288 -29.48 -62.62 9.54
CA PHE A 288 -28.59 -61.51 9.89
C PHE A 288 -29.03 -60.77 11.17
N VAL A 289 -30.31 -60.39 11.27
CA VAL A 289 -30.90 -59.77 12.47
C VAL A 289 -30.76 -60.68 13.70
N LYS A 290 -30.92 -62.00 13.51
CA LYS A 290 -30.74 -63.00 14.55
C LYS A 290 -29.30 -63.11 15.02
N ASN A 291 -28.34 -63.15 14.11
CA ASN A 291 -26.91 -63.19 14.43
C ASN A 291 -26.42 -61.92 15.14
N LEU A 292 -27.06 -60.78 14.88
CA LEU A 292 -26.82 -59.54 15.62
C LEU A 292 -27.49 -59.50 17.01
N GLY A 293 -28.26 -60.52 17.38
CA GLY A 293 -28.97 -60.59 18.67
C GLY A 293 -30.18 -59.65 18.78
N LEU A 294 -30.69 -59.11 17.66
CA LEU A 294 -31.73 -58.08 17.65
C LEU A 294 -33.16 -58.62 17.60
N VAL A 295 -33.35 -59.94 17.69
CA VAL A 295 -34.68 -60.57 17.58
C VAL A 295 -35.66 -60.02 18.62
N GLU A 296 -35.23 -59.91 19.87
CA GLU A 296 -36.07 -59.37 20.94
C GLU A 296 -36.41 -57.89 20.74
N THR A 297 -35.47 -57.11 20.20
CA THR A 297 -35.66 -55.69 19.87
C THR A 297 -36.73 -55.51 18.79
N VAL A 298 -36.67 -56.32 17.72
CA VAL A 298 -37.68 -56.30 16.65
C VAL A 298 -39.06 -56.69 17.18
N ASN A 299 -39.14 -57.73 18.03
CA ASN A 299 -40.40 -58.14 18.63
C ASN A 299 -41.01 -57.07 19.54
N LYS A 300 -40.20 -56.37 20.34
CA LYS A 300 -40.65 -55.22 21.15
C LYS A 300 -41.14 -54.07 20.27
N ALA A 301 -40.45 -53.79 19.16
CA ALA A 301 -40.83 -52.72 18.23
C ALA A 301 -42.18 -52.98 17.54
N ASN A 302 -42.55 -54.24 17.29
CA ASN A 302 -43.86 -54.59 16.70
C ASN A 302 -45.06 -54.17 17.58
N SER A 303 -44.86 -53.99 18.89
CA SER A 303 -45.89 -53.51 19.83
C SER A 303 -45.73 -52.03 20.23
N ALA A 304 -44.82 -51.31 19.59
CA ALA A 304 -44.58 -49.90 19.89
C ALA A 304 -45.64 -48.98 19.25
N VAL A 305 -45.90 -47.85 19.90
CA VAL A 305 -46.69 -46.75 19.33
C VAL A 305 -45.84 -46.04 18.28
N SER A 306 -46.43 -45.74 17.11
CA SER A 306 -45.71 -45.02 16.06
C SER A 306 -45.46 -43.57 16.51
N ALA A 307 -44.26 -43.05 16.24
CA ALA A 307 -43.94 -41.64 16.47
C ALA A 307 -44.83 -40.68 15.66
N THR A 308 -45.47 -41.16 14.59
CA THR A 308 -46.40 -40.37 13.76
C THR A 308 -47.88 -40.54 14.15
N GLY A 309 -48.17 -41.24 15.24
CA GLY A 309 -49.53 -41.51 15.72
C GLY A 309 -50.27 -42.63 14.97
N GLY A 310 -51.45 -43.02 15.49
CA GLY A 310 -52.29 -44.09 14.95
C GLY A 310 -53.61 -44.26 15.71
N ASN A 311 -54.53 -45.06 15.15
CA ASN A 311 -55.78 -45.43 15.81
C ASN A 311 -55.55 -46.69 16.66
N TYR A 312 -55.65 -46.56 17.98
CA TYR A 312 -55.42 -47.65 18.92
C TYR A 312 -56.69 -47.93 19.71
N LYS A 313 -57.22 -49.14 19.61
CA LYS A 313 -58.42 -49.55 20.35
C LYS A 313 -58.03 -50.09 21.72
N GLY A 314 -58.56 -49.50 22.79
CA GLY A 314 -58.37 -49.95 24.17
C GLY A 314 -58.06 -48.82 25.15
N THR A 315 -57.81 -49.18 26.41
CA THR A 315 -57.38 -48.23 27.45
C THR A 315 -55.87 -48.07 27.40
N PHE A 316 -55.39 -46.84 27.26
CA PHE A 316 -53.99 -46.51 27.52
C PHE A 316 -53.79 -46.31 29.01
N ASN A 317 -53.24 -47.32 29.67
CA ASN A 317 -52.80 -47.21 31.06
C ASN A 317 -51.35 -46.75 31.05
N PHE A 318 -51.09 -45.53 31.52
CA PHE A 318 -49.74 -45.15 31.93
C PHE A 318 -49.49 -45.83 33.27
N SER A 319 -48.59 -46.82 33.30
CA SER A 319 -48.31 -47.62 34.50
C SER A 319 -47.72 -46.79 35.63
N GLU A 320 -46.99 -45.71 35.31
CA GLU A 320 -46.46 -44.75 36.27
C GLU A 320 -46.40 -43.35 35.62
N ILE A 321 -47.19 -42.41 36.13
CA ILE A 321 -46.89 -40.97 35.99
C ILE A 321 -46.36 -40.57 37.36
N ALA A 322 -45.06 -40.77 37.56
CA ALA A 322 -44.45 -40.75 38.88
C ALA A 322 -44.56 -39.39 39.57
N THR A 323 -45.23 -39.38 40.72
CA THR A 323 -44.74 -38.69 41.92
C THR A 323 -44.74 -39.73 43.04
N ILE A 324 -43.54 -40.27 43.35
CA ILE A 324 -43.20 -41.11 44.52
C ILE A 324 -43.73 -42.56 44.53
N ALA A 325 -42.84 -43.52 44.82
CA ALA A 325 -42.96 -44.98 44.64
C ALA A 325 -44.01 -45.73 45.52
N LYS A 326 -44.97 -45.03 46.16
CA LYS A 326 -46.00 -45.65 47.01
C LYS A 326 -47.42 -45.10 46.82
N GLU A 327 -47.61 -44.11 45.97
CA GLU A 327 -48.91 -43.46 45.78
C GLU A 327 -49.71 -44.13 44.65
N ARG A 328 -51.01 -44.34 44.87
CA ARG A 328 -51.92 -44.91 43.86
C ARG A 328 -52.51 -43.79 43.00
N ASN A 329 -51.66 -43.20 42.16
CA ASN A 329 -52.04 -42.11 41.26
C ASN A 329 -52.25 -42.67 39.86
N SER A 330 -53.39 -42.36 39.22
CA SER A 330 -53.67 -42.81 37.86
C SER A 330 -54.16 -41.66 36.99
N VAL A 331 -53.67 -41.58 35.75
CA VAL A 331 -54.27 -40.74 34.71
C VAL A 331 -54.64 -41.64 33.54
N GLN A 332 -55.90 -41.58 33.13
CA GLN A 332 -56.44 -42.40 32.04
C GLN A 332 -57.11 -41.50 31.01
N LEU A 333 -56.88 -41.79 29.74
CA LEU A 333 -57.71 -41.33 28.64
C LEU A 333 -58.74 -42.43 28.35
N VAL A 334 -60.01 -42.14 28.59
CA VAL A 334 -61.09 -43.13 28.47
C VAL A 334 -62.01 -42.74 27.34
N SER A 335 -62.22 -43.68 26.41
CA SER A 335 -63.32 -43.63 25.45
C SER A 335 -64.20 -44.84 25.68
N THR A 336 -65.44 -44.61 26.09
CA THR A 336 -66.41 -45.70 26.29
C THR A 336 -66.96 -46.17 24.94
N SER A 337 -67.25 -47.47 24.82
CA SER A 337 -67.94 -48.02 23.65
C SER A 337 -69.41 -47.58 23.64
N ALA A 338 -70.04 -47.58 22.46
CA ALA A 338 -71.42 -47.14 22.27
C ALA A 338 -72.39 -47.84 23.25
N GLY A 339 -73.04 -47.07 24.15
CA GLY A 339 -74.00 -47.62 25.12
C GLY A 339 -74.13 -46.89 26.46
N ALA A 340 -73.24 -45.95 26.80
CA ALA A 340 -73.35 -45.18 28.05
C ALA A 340 -74.71 -44.43 28.15
N PRO A 341 -75.37 -44.38 29.31
CA PRO A 341 -76.67 -43.72 29.44
C PRO A 341 -76.58 -42.21 29.17
N SER A 342 -77.71 -41.59 28.79
CA SER A 342 -77.79 -40.13 28.65
C SER A 342 -77.39 -39.46 29.97
N GLY A 343 -76.57 -38.41 29.91
CA GLY A 343 -76.04 -37.70 31.06
C GLY A 343 -74.70 -38.22 31.61
N ALA A 344 -74.23 -39.40 31.17
CA ALA A 344 -72.92 -39.94 31.56
C ALA A 344 -71.77 -39.43 30.68
N LEU A 345 -70.53 -39.54 31.19
CA LEU A 345 -69.32 -39.22 30.44
C LEU A 345 -69.05 -40.31 29.38
N ALA A 346 -68.89 -39.90 28.11
CA ALA A 346 -68.66 -40.80 26.98
C ALA A 346 -67.17 -40.88 26.57
N SER A 347 -66.48 -39.74 26.60
CA SER A 347 -65.05 -39.61 26.34
C SER A 347 -64.47 -38.61 27.34
N TYR A 348 -63.53 -39.04 28.17
CA TYR A 348 -63.09 -38.26 29.32
C TYR A 348 -61.66 -38.58 29.74
N MET A 349 -61.05 -37.59 30.39
CA MET A 349 -59.83 -37.77 31.15
C MET A 349 -60.21 -38.10 32.58
N LYS A 350 -59.54 -39.07 33.17
CA LYS A 350 -59.75 -39.50 34.54
C LYS A 350 -58.44 -39.40 35.31
N ALA A 351 -58.46 -38.67 36.42
CA ALA A 351 -57.34 -38.55 37.34
C ALA A 351 -57.77 -39.12 38.71
N GLY A 352 -57.04 -40.12 39.19
CA GLY A 352 -57.25 -40.74 40.50
C GLY A 352 -56.11 -40.43 41.46
N TRP A 353 -56.45 -40.19 42.72
CA TRP A 353 -55.52 -40.05 43.86
C TRP A 353 -56.08 -40.87 45.04
N TYR A 354 -55.50 -42.06 45.27
CA TYR A 354 -56.02 -43.04 46.23
C TYR A 354 -57.50 -43.36 45.98
N ASP A 355 -58.39 -43.10 46.94
CA ASP A 355 -59.83 -43.38 46.84
C ASP A 355 -60.61 -42.23 46.17
N ASN A 356 -59.93 -41.14 45.80
CA ASN A 356 -60.55 -40.01 45.12
C ASN A 356 -60.33 -40.09 43.60
N GLU A 357 -61.35 -39.73 42.85
CA GLU A 357 -61.35 -39.73 41.39
C GLU A 357 -61.98 -38.44 40.87
N ILE A 358 -61.36 -37.83 39.87
CA ILE A 358 -61.91 -36.72 39.11
C ILE A 358 -61.96 -37.14 37.64
N ALA A 359 -63.14 -37.09 37.04
CA ALA A 359 -63.34 -37.34 35.63
C ALA A 359 -63.87 -36.08 34.95
N ILE A 360 -63.22 -35.66 33.86
CA ILE A 360 -63.61 -34.49 33.08
C ILE A 360 -63.75 -34.90 31.63
N GLY A 361 -64.91 -34.66 31.03
CA GLY A 361 -65.08 -34.94 29.62
C GLY A 361 -66.47 -34.72 29.06
N ALA A 362 -66.68 -35.30 27.89
CA ALA A 362 -67.87 -35.18 27.06
C ALA A 362 -69.07 -35.90 27.69
N VAL A 363 -70.19 -35.20 27.88
CA VAL A 363 -71.45 -35.72 28.43
C VAL A 363 -72.40 -36.13 27.31
N ARG A 364 -72.85 -37.39 27.30
CA ARG A 364 -73.68 -37.97 26.24
C ARG A 364 -75.14 -37.54 26.32
N GLY A 365 -75.78 -37.36 25.15
CA GLY A 365 -77.20 -37.06 24.94
C GLY A 365 -78.17 -38.23 24.90
N GLY A 366 -77.66 -39.46 24.99
CA GLY A 366 -78.43 -40.70 24.89
C GLY A 366 -78.23 -41.45 23.56
N SER A 367 -77.95 -40.74 22.46
CA SER A 367 -77.56 -41.31 21.15
C SER A 367 -76.14 -40.85 20.75
N VAL A 368 -75.91 -40.47 19.49
CA VAL A 368 -74.63 -39.88 19.04
C VAL A 368 -74.43 -38.43 19.51
N ASP A 369 -75.46 -37.80 20.08
CA ASP A 369 -75.43 -36.40 20.48
C ASP A 369 -74.62 -36.15 21.74
N LEU A 370 -74.01 -34.96 21.79
CA LEU A 370 -73.29 -34.45 22.95
C LEU A 370 -74.12 -33.34 23.63
N ILE A 371 -74.37 -33.48 24.95
CA ILE A 371 -75.07 -32.47 25.76
C ILE A 371 -74.12 -31.32 26.13
N GLY A 372 -72.85 -31.65 26.35
CA GLY A 372 -71.82 -30.71 26.77
C GLY A 372 -70.63 -31.41 27.42
N ALA A 373 -70.03 -30.77 28.42
CA ALA A 373 -68.95 -31.32 29.23
C ALA A 373 -69.36 -31.44 30.70
N GLY A 374 -68.76 -32.39 31.41
CA GLY A 374 -69.07 -32.69 32.80
C GLY A 374 -67.80 -32.85 33.60
N ILE A 375 -67.85 -32.45 34.86
CA ILE A 375 -66.86 -32.76 35.89
C ILE A 375 -67.56 -33.66 36.89
N ASP A 376 -67.10 -34.92 36.97
CA ASP A 376 -67.53 -35.87 37.97
C ASP A 376 -66.41 -36.02 39.02
N ILE A 377 -66.77 -35.99 40.30
CA ILE A 377 -65.88 -36.26 41.42
C ILE A 377 -66.43 -37.49 42.14
N ASN A 378 -65.60 -38.52 42.32
CA ASN A 378 -65.97 -39.80 42.94
C ASN A 378 -67.24 -40.38 42.29
N SER A 379 -67.25 -40.37 40.95
CA SER A 379 -68.37 -40.82 40.10
C SER A 379 -69.69 -40.06 40.31
N LYS A 380 -69.67 -38.85 40.89
CA LYS A 380 -70.84 -37.97 41.06
C LYS A 380 -70.63 -36.64 40.33
N ARG A 381 -71.65 -36.16 39.62
CA ARG A 381 -71.60 -34.88 38.89
C ARG A 381 -71.42 -33.70 39.84
N ALA A 382 -70.34 -32.96 39.68
CA ALA A 382 -70.10 -31.69 40.38
C ALA A 382 -70.57 -30.49 39.54
N LEU A 383 -70.29 -30.52 38.23
CA LEU A 383 -70.57 -29.41 37.31
C LEU A 383 -70.91 -29.95 35.92
N THR A 384 -71.97 -29.42 35.32
CA THR A 384 -72.26 -29.63 33.89
C THR A 384 -72.11 -28.31 33.14
N VAL A 385 -71.35 -28.32 32.06
CA VAL A 385 -71.29 -27.23 31.11
C VAL A 385 -72.02 -27.67 29.86
N TYR A 386 -73.19 -27.08 29.59
CA TYR A 386 -73.98 -27.41 28.41
C TYR A 386 -73.35 -26.82 27.14
N LYS A 387 -73.69 -27.37 25.98
CA LYS A 387 -73.19 -26.91 24.67
C LYS A 387 -73.37 -25.41 24.40
N ASN A 388 -74.33 -24.76 25.06
CA ASN A 388 -74.61 -23.33 24.96
C ASN A 388 -73.74 -22.47 25.92
N GLY A 389 -72.76 -23.07 26.59
CA GLY A 389 -71.88 -22.40 27.55
C GLY A 389 -72.48 -22.20 28.94
N THR A 390 -73.73 -22.65 29.17
CA THR A 390 -74.34 -22.54 30.49
C THR A 390 -73.68 -23.52 31.45
N MET A 391 -73.10 -22.98 32.52
CA MET A 391 -72.50 -23.76 33.60
C MET A 391 -73.53 -23.95 34.71
N VAL A 392 -73.90 -25.19 34.99
CA VAL A 392 -74.85 -25.54 36.04
C VAL A 392 -74.10 -26.36 37.10
N PRO A 393 -73.78 -25.77 38.27
CA PRO A 393 -73.27 -26.54 39.38
C PRO A 393 -74.35 -27.50 39.86
N ALA A 394 -73.95 -28.66 40.38
CA ALA A 394 -74.90 -29.55 41.04
C ALA A 394 -75.55 -28.91 42.29
N ASN A 395 -74.90 -27.88 42.87
CA ASN A 395 -75.41 -27.10 44.02
C ASN A 395 -74.85 -25.63 44.02
N TYR A 396 -75.71 -24.61 43.97
CA TYR A 396 -75.33 -23.17 43.89
C TYR A 396 -74.82 -22.55 45.20
N GLY A 397 -75.26 -23.05 46.36
CA GLY A 397 -74.86 -22.49 47.67
C GLY A 397 -73.37 -22.64 47.99
N ASN A 398 -72.67 -23.47 47.22
CA ASN A 398 -71.26 -23.78 47.40
C ASN A 398 -70.33 -22.97 46.46
N PHE A 399 -70.86 -22.05 45.64
CA PHE A 399 -70.09 -21.43 44.54
C PHE A 399 -69.64 -19.97 44.79
N ASP A 400 -70.41 -19.08 45.44
CA ASP A 400 -69.94 -17.71 45.77
C ASP A 400 -70.77 -16.99 46.87
N ALA A 401 -70.10 -16.35 47.84
CA ALA A 401 -70.69 -15.54 48.91
C ALA A 401 -70.81 -14.02 48.58
N ARG A 402 -70.37 -13.57 47.40
CA ARG A 402 -70.32 -12.15 46.95
C ARG A 402 -71.55 -11.67 46.16
N TYR A 403 -72.70 -12.30 46.35
CA TYR A 403 -73.93 -11.85 45.68
C TYR A 403 -74.63 -10.66 46.37
N ASP A 404 -73.98 -10.02 47.36
CA ASP A 404 -74.58 -8.94 48.18
C ASP A 404 -73.59 -7.77 48.47
N ASN A 405 -73.23 -6.99 47.44
CA ASN A 405 -72.00 -6.18 47.35
C ASN A 405 -72.01 -4.71 47.85
N ILE A 406 -73.06 -4.20 48.51
CA ILE A 406 -73.07 -2.80 49.00
C ILE A 406 -73.05 -2.77 50.55
N PRO A 407 -72.06 -2.13 51.20
CA PRO A 407 -72.03 -1.99 52.66
C PRO A 407 -73.26 -1.26 53.22
N VAL A 408 -73.74 -1.69 54.39
CA VAL A 408 -74.85 -1.06 55.11
C VAL A 408 -74.45 0.35 55.55
N GLY A 409 -75.36 1.33 55.41
CA GLY A 409 -75.13 2.72 55.81
C GLY A 409 -74.51 3.63 54.74
N VAL A 410 -74.15 3.14 53.56
CA VAL A 410 -73.66 4.00 52.45
C VAL A 410 -74.81 4.82 51.86
N PRO A 411 -74.72 6.17 51.78
CA PRO A 411 -75.70 6.98 51.07
C PRO A 411 -75.62 6.75 49.55
N LEU A 412 -76.73 6.38 48.94
CA LEU A 412 -76.88 6.13 47.52
C LEU A 412 -77.83 7.16 46.90
N PRO A 413 -77.48 7.77 45.75
CA PRO A 413 -78.41 8.60 45.01
C PRO A 413 -79.49 7.71 44.38
N TYR A 414 -80.74 7.99 44.69
CA TYR A 414 -81.89 7.27 44.21
C TYR A 414 -82.78 8.18 43.35
N PRO A 415 -83.12 7.77 42.11
CA PRO A 415 -83.80 8.65 41.16
C PRO A 415 -85.26 8.94 41.51
N HIS A 416 -85.83 8.27 42.52
CA HIS A 416 -87.25 8.41 42.88
C HIS A 416 -87.45 8.97 44.28
N ARG A 417 -88.57 9.67 44.49
CA ARG A 417 -88.93 10.28 45.79
C ARG A 417 -89.30 9.30 46.91
N TYR A 418 -89.48 8.01 46.59
CA TYR A 418 -89.95 6.99 47.54
C TYR A 418 -88.87 5.94 47.72
N THR A 419 -88.60 5.58 48.97
CA THR A 419 -87.50 4.66 49.29
C THR A 419 -87.92 3.20 49.09
N PRO A 420 -87.12 2.37 48.41
CA PRO A 420 -87.42 0.95 48.23
C PRO A 420 -87.31 0.16 49.54
N PRO A 421 -87.97 -1.01 49.66
CA PRO A 421 -87.85 -1.88 50.82
C PRO A 421 -86.39 -2.25 51.12
N GLY A 422 -86.01 -2.24 52.39
CA GLY A 422 -84.63 -2.49 52.85
C GLY A 422 -83.74 -1.25 52.89
N TYR A 423 -84.26 -0.05 52.59
CA TYR A 423 -83.54 1.22 52.63
C TYR A 423 -84.26 2.30 53.46
N LEU A 424 -83.52 3.31 53.94
CA LEU A 424 -84.03 4.49 54.65
C LEU A 424 -83.62 5.80 53.95
N THR A 425 -84.43 6.86 54.05
CA THR A 425 -84.15 8.18 53.42
C THR A 425 -83.22 9.05 54.26
N CYS A 426 -82.21 9.68 53.67
CA CYS A 426 -81.28 10.62 54.32
C CYS A 426 -81.89 12.01 54.55
N ASN A 427 -82.84 12.11 55.49
CA ASN A 427 -83.55 13.35 55.84
C ASN A 427 -83.42 13.71 57.34
N GLY A 428 -82.41 13.19 58.04
CA GLY A 428 -82.22 13.42 59.47
C GLY A 428 -83.06 12.53 60.41
N GLN A 429 -83.82 11.57 59.88
CA GLN A 429 -84.70 10.70 60.69
C GLN A 429 -83.92 9.76 61.62
N ALA A 430 -84.54 9.41 62.75
CA ALA A 430 -84.02 8.39 63.67
C ALA A 430 -84.36 6.96 63.19
N PHE A 431 -83.55 5.97 63.57
CA PHE A 431 -83.80 4.54 63.34
C PHE A 431 -83.55 3.69 64.59
N ASP A 432 -84.16 2.51 64.65
CA ASP A 432 -83.96 1.57 65.75
C ASP A 432 -82.61 0.83 65.60
N LYS A 433 -81.70 1.09 66.55
CA LYS A 433 -80.36 0.50 66.58
C LYS A 433 -80.36 -1.00 66.82
N SER A 434 -81.39 -1.53 67.48
CA SER A 434 -81.53 -2.96 67.77
C SER A 434 -81.95 -3.73 66.53
N LEU A 435 -82.81 -3.13 65.71
CA LEU A 435 -83.29 -3.72 64.45
C LEU A 435 -82.23 -3.63 63.34
N TYR A 436 -81.42 -2.57 63.34
CA TYR A 436 -80.39 -2.32 62.34
C TYR A 436 -79.01 -2.17 62.96
N PRO A 437 -78.42 -3.25 63.52
CA PRO A 437 -77.16 -3.16 64.27
C PRO A 437 -75.98 -2.75 63.39
N LYS A 438 -75.94 -3.18 62.12
CA LYS A 438 -74.91 -2.76 61.17
C LYS A 438 -75.04 -1.28 60.79
N LEU A 439 -76.27 -0.75 60.69
CA LEU A 439 -76.51 0.66 60.44
C LEU A 439 -76.15 1.52 61.66
N ALA A 440 -76.38 1.01 62.88
CA ALA A 440 -75.98 1.65 64.13
C ALA A 440 -74.46 1.78 64.29
N LEU A 441 -73.67 0.89 63.67
CA LEU A 441 -72.21 1.05 63.60
C LEU A 441 -71.80 2.19 62.66
N ALA A 442 -72.52 2.39 61.56
CA ALA A 442 -72.26 3.46 60.61
C ALA A 442 -72.73 4.83 61.11
N TYR A 443 -73.86 4.88 61.82
CA TYR A 443 -74.44 6.10 62.40
C TYR A 443 -74.73 5.91 63.90
N PRO A 444 -73.71 6.12 64.77
CA PRO A 444 -73.81 5.86 66.22
C PRO A 444 -74.90 6.66 66.94
N ASP A 445 -75.19 7.87 66.47
CA ASP A 445 -76.22 8.76 67.01
C ASP A 445 -77.67 8.27 66.75
N GLY A 446 -77.82 7.16 66.01
CA GLY A 446 -79.12 6.55 65.72
C GLY A 446 -79.97 7.36 64.73
N LYS A 447 -79.34 8.28 63.98
CA LYS A 447 -79.99 9.09 62.94
C LYS A 447 -79.21 9.00 61.64
N VAL A 448 -79.93 8.91 60.53
CA VAL A 448 -79.32 9.07 59.20
C VAL A 448 -79.05 10.55 58.94
N PRO A 449 -78.06 10.92 58.10
CA PRO A 449 -77.75 12.32 57.82
C PRO A 449 -78.91 13.03 57.10
N ASP A 450 -79.00 14.35 57.24
CA ASP A 450 -79.87 15.18 56.40
C ASP A 450 -79.04 15.74 55.25
N LEU A 451 -79.27 15.21 54.04
CA LEU A 451 -78.47 15.54 52.84
C LEU A 451 -79.28 16.35 51.82
N ARG A 452 -80.43 16.90 52.22
CA ARG A 452 -81.30 17.65 51.32
C ARG A 452 -80.68 19.02 51.01
N GLY A 453 -80.28 19.23 49.76
CA GLY A 453 -79.68 20.49 49.30
C GLY A 453 -78.15 20.56 49.45
N GLU A 454 -77.54 19.52 50.01
CA GLU A 454 -76.10 19.50 50.30
C GLU A 454 -75.29 18.82 49.19
N PHE A 455 -74.08 19.32 48.94
CA PHE A 455 -73.09 18.63 48.13
C PHE A 455 -72.21 17.74 49.01
N ILE A 456 -72.09 16.46 48.65
CA ILE A 456 -71.17 15.54 49.32
C ILE A 456 -69.77 15.72 48.72
N ARG A 457 -68.78 15.90 49.59
CA ARG A 457 -67.36 15.89 49.23
C ARG A 457 -66.62 14.75 49.90
N GLY A 458 -65.45 14.40 49.36
CA GLY A 458 -64.51 13.52 50.05
C GLY A 458 -64.01 14.17 51.35
N TRP A 459 -63.91 13.37 52.40
CA TRP A 459 -63.24 13.77 53.65
C TRP A 459 -61.74 13.95 53.38
N ASP A 460 -61.14 14.98 53.98
CA ASP A 460 -59.73 15.33 53.75
C ASP A 460 -58.76 14.26 54.24
N ASP A 461 -59.10 13.57 55.34
CA ASP A 461 -58.29 12.53 55.97
C ASP A 461 -56.79 12.88 56.01
N SER A 462 -56.50 14.07 56.53
CA SER A 462 -55.14 14.63 56.69
C SER A 462 -54.38 14.93 55.39
N ARG A 463 -55.06 15.02 54.23
CA ARG A 463 -54.44 15.47 52.96
C ARG A 463 -54.03 16.95 53.01
N GLY A 464 -54.61 17.76 53.89
CA GLY A 464 -54.27 19.16 54.10
C GLY A 464 -55.01 20.14 53.17
N VAL A 465 -56.02 19.67 52.44
CA VAL A 465 -56.87 20.53 51.57
C VAL A 465 -58.01 21.16 52.36
N ASP A 466 -58.56 20.45 53.35
CA ASP A 466 -59.63 20.92 54.26
C ASP A 466 -59.25 20.57 55.70
N MET A 467 -58.15 21.16 56.18
CA MET A 467 -57.50 20.83 57.45
C MET A 467 -58.43 21.06 58.65
N GLY A 468 -58.57 20.04 59.50
CA GLY A 468 -59.34 20.10 60.74
C GLY A 468 -60.81 19.67 60.63
N ARG A 469 -61.31 19.34 59.44
CA ARG A 469 -62.69 18.86 59.24
C ARG A 469 -62.83 17.36 59.52
N VAL A 470 -63.96 16.93 60.07
CA VAL A 470 -64.28 15.50 60.33
C VAL A 470 -65.47 15.00 59.49
N CYS A 471 -65.54 13.69 59.22
CA CYS A 471 -66.64 13.06 58.50
C CYS A 471 -68.02 13.45 59.05
N GLY A 472 -68.96 13.77 58.17
CA GLY A 472 -70.34 14.10 58.53
C GLY A 472 -70.59 15.56 58.96
N THR A 473 -69.57 16.44 58.94
CA THR A 473 -69.74 17.87 59.28
C THR A 473 -70.06 18.75 58.08
N LEU A 474 -70.85 19.81 58.30
CA LEU A 474 -71.28 20.80 57.30
C LEU A 474 -70.24 21.93 57.13
N GLN A 475 -70.14 22.49 55.92
CA GLN A 475 -69.31 23.66 55.60
C GLN A 475 -70.11 24.54 54.64
N LEU A 476 -70.05 25.86 54.85
CA LEU A 476 -70.72 26.85 53.99
C LEU A 476 -69.95 27.08 52.69
N ASP A 477 -70.60 27.74 51.73
CA ASP A 477 -70.01 28.09 50.44
C ASP A 477 -68.87 29.11 50.55
N ALA A 478 -67.92 29.05 49.62
CA ALA A 478 -66.80 29.98 49.52
C ALA A 478 -66.30 30.10 48.06
N LEU A 479 -65.86 31.30 47.65
CA LEU A 479 -65.22 31.56 46.35
C LEU A 479 -63.75 31.98 46.56
N GLN A 480 -62.84 31.42 45.76
CA GLN A 480 -61.42 31.80 45.84
C GLN A 480 -61.22 33.24 45.36
N GLY A 481 -60.42 34.02 46.12
CA GLY A 481 -60.07 35.38 45.73
C GLY A 481 -59.33 35.41 44.40
N HIS A 482 -59.71 36.32 43.50
CA HIS A 482 -59.12 36.44 42.17
C HIS A 482 -59.09 37.90 41.69
N THR A 483 -58.25 38.19 40.70
CA THR A 483 -58.08 39.52 40.07
C THR A 483 -58.11 39.40 38.55
N HIS A 484 -58.54 40.45 37.85
CA HIS A 484 -58.58 40.52 36.39
C HIS A 484 -57.60 41.57 35.86
N LYS A 485 -57.00 41.34 34.68
CA LYS A 485 -56.08 42.30 34.02
C LYS A 485 -56.86 43.14 33.01
N ALA A 486 -56.92 44.45 33.24
CA ALA A 486 -57.53 45.39 32.30
C ALA A 486 -56.50 45.89 31.27
N TRP A 487 -56.87 45.96 29.99
CA TRP A 487 -56.04 46.55 28.92
C TRP A 487 -56.52 47.96 28.61
N PRO A 488 -55.70 49.01 28.78
CA PRO A 488 -56.09 50.37 28.43
C PRO A 488 -56.03 50.58 26.90
N ASN A 489 -57.07 51.19 26.34
CA ASN A 489 -57.20 51.48 24.91
C ASN A 489 -56.23 52.60 24.50
N ALA A 490 -55.34 52.35 23.54
CA ALA A 490 -54.22 53.23 23.19
C ALA A 490 -54.65 54.47 22.39
N THR A 491 -55.03 55.55 23.08
CA THR A 491 -55.08 56.91 22.52
C THR A 491 -54.68 57.95 23.58
N ALA A 492 -53.36 58.15 23.75
CA ALA A 492 -52.68 59.38 24.22
C ALA A 492 -51.25 59.00 24.65
N ALA A 493 -50.27 59.15 23.74
CA ALA A 493 -49.20 60.17 23.81
C ALA A 493 -48.06 59.79 24.80
N SER A 494 -46.76 59.92 24.52
CA SER A 494 -46.06 60.93 23.74
C SER A 494 -44.62 60.47 23.47
N SER A 495 -44.17 60.65 22.23
CA SER A 495 -42.82 61.01 21.75
C SER A 495 -41.54 60.39 22.34
N THR A 496 -40.67 60.03 21.38
CA THR A 496 -39.21 59.78 21.41
C THR A 496 -38.73 58.41 21.85
N ASP A 497 -38.04 57.80 20.90
CA ASP A 497 -37.42 56.48 20.86
C ASP A 497 -38.35 55.28 21.03
N SER A 498 -38.37 54.45 20.00
CA SER A 498 -38.77 53.06 20.09
C SER A 498 -37.78 52.30 20.99
N PRO A 499 -38.25 51.59 22.02
CA PRO A 499 -37.76 50.29 22.42
C PRO A 499 -38.82 49.26 21.98
N SER A 500 -38.49 48.45 20.99
CA SER A 500 -37.85 47.14 21.16
C SER A 500 -38.86 46.04 21.50
N GLN A 501 -38.87 45.06 20.61
CA GLN A 501 -39.13 43.67 20.96
C GLN A 501 -38.40 43.34 22.28
N HIS A 502 -39.15 42.74 23.21
CA HIS A 502 -38.68 42.11 24.45
C HIS A 502 -38.22 43.07 25.56
N GLY A 503 -39.08 43.25 26.58
CA GLY A 503 -38.75 43.90 27.85
C GLY A 503 -39.02 45.41 27.87
N GLY A 504 -40.20 45.80 28.35
CA GLY A 504 -40.54 47.16 28.76
C GLY A 504 -41.25 47.15 30.12
N PRO A 505 -41.22 48.26 30.89
CA PRO A 505 -41.36 48.26 32.35
C PRO A 505 -42.76 47.87 32.86
N GLU A 506 -42.82 47.21 34.01
CA GLU A 506 -44.05 46.97 34.75
C GLU A 506 -44.76 48.28 35.11
N TYR A 507 -45.97 48.48 34.59
CA TYR A 507 -46.87 49.53 35.06
C TYR A 507 -47.40 49.15 36.45
N THR A 508 -46.73 49.58 37.51
CA THR A 508 -47.20 49.50 38.91
C THR A 508 -48.03 50.74 39.25
N GLY A 509 -49.15 50.93 38.56
CA GLY A 509 -50.15 51.95 38.89
C GLY A 509 -51.40 51.32 39.49
N ARG A 510 -51.74 51.64 40.74
CA ARG A 510 -53.04 51.29 41.35
C ARG A 510 -54.13 52.07 40.59
N ILE A 511 -54.87 51.40 39.72
CA ILE A 511 -56.11 51.95 39.15
C ILE A 511 -57.10 52.11 40.32
N THR A 512 -57.21 53.34 40.84
CA THR A 512 -58.08 53.73 41.96
C THR A 512 -59.47 54.14 41.50
N THR A 513 -59.68 54.21 40.19
CA THR A 513 -60.98 54.42 39.57
C THR A 513 -61.65 53.08 39.32
N THR A 514 -62.59 52.74 40.21
CA THR A 514 -63.57 51.69 40.03
C THR A 514 -64.40 52.02 38.79
N HIS A 515 -64.00 51.52 37.63
CA HIS A 515 -64.95 51.37 36.55
C HIS A 515 -65.90 50.26 36.98
N VAL A 516 -67.02 50.67 37.56
CA VAL A 516 -68.17 49.80 37.77
C VAL A 516 -68.63 49.40 36.38
N VAL A 517 -68.19 48.24 35.93
CA VAL A 517 -68.75 47.62 34.75
C VAL A 517 -70.15 47.18 35.17
N SER A 518 -71.14 48.06 34.94
CA SER A 518 -72.52 47.93 35.43
C SER A 518 -73.28 46.76 34.79
N SER A 519 -72.63 46.04 33.89
CA SER A 519 -73.09 44.78 33.34
C SER A 519 -71.85 43.98 33.00
N PRO A 520 -71.86 42.65 33.21
CA PRO A 520 -70.77 41.82 32.73
C PRO A 520 -70.56 42.09 31.23
N VAL A 521 -69.31 42.29 30.81
CA VAL A 521 -68.96 42.60 29.41
C VAL A 521 -68.25 41.37 28.86
N SER A 522 -68.83 40.77 27.83
CA SER A 522 -68.25 39.63 27.11
C SER A 522 -66.87 39.99 26.54
N ASP A 523 -65.86 39.16 26.82
CA ASP A 523 -64.50 39.26 26.29
C ASP A 523 -64.33 38.64 24.89
N GLY A 524 -65.45 38.47 24.17
CA GLY A 524 -65.51 37.79 22.88
C GLY A 524 -65.69 36.27 22.99
N ASN A 525 -65.70 35.70 24.21
CA ASN A 525 -65.98 34.28 24.43
C ASN A 525 -67.31 33.99 25.17
N GLY A 526 -68.16 35.01 25.41
CA GLY A 526 -69.54 34.87 25.93
C GLY A 526 -69.84 35.67 27.19
N GLU A 527 -71.12 35.82 27.53
CA GLU A 527 -71.58 36.56 28.72
C GLU A 527 -71.39 35.76 30.03
N PRO A 528 -70.79 36.35 31.07
CA PRO A 528 -70.70 35.77 32.42
C PRO A 528 -72.06 35.38 33.03
N ARG A 529 -72.17 34.16 33.58
CA ARG A 529 -73.36 33.70 34.31
C ARG A 529 -73.29 34.10 35.79
N VAL A 530 -74.32 34.77 36.32
CA VAL A 530 -74.43 35.20 37.73
C VAL A 530 -75.71 34.67 38.40
N ALA A 531 -75.67 34.33 39.70
CA ALA A 531 -76.81 33.83 40.50
C ALA A 531 -76.62 34.15 42.01
N ASN A 532 -77.67 34.01 42.83
CA ASN A 532 -77.62 34.22 44.30
C ASN A 532 -76.71 33.23 45.05
N GLU A 533 -76.61 32.00 44.54
CA GLU A 533 -75.76 30.95 45.10
C GLU A 533 -74.73 30.57 44.03
N THR A 534 -73.46 30.53 44.42
CA THR A 534 -72.41 30.02 43.55
C THR A 534 -72.51 28.51 43.50
N ARG A 535 -72.96 27.96 42.37
CA ARG A 535 -73.07 26.52 42.18
C ARG A 535 -72.70 26.07 40.76
N PRO A 536 -72.12 24.87 40.61
CA PRO A 536 -72.08 24.21 39.31
C PRO A 536 -73.50 23.75 38.92
N ARG A 537 -73.68 23.40 37.64
CA ARG A 537 -74.91 22.74 37.17
C ARG A 537 -75.10 21.41 37.93
N ASN A 538 -76.32 21.11 38.37
CA ASN A 538 -76.63 19.90 39.13
C ASN A 538 -78.06 19.38 38.86
N ILE A 539 -78.34 18.12 39.24
CA ILE A 539 -79.64 17.44 39.23
C ILE A 539 -79.90 16.89 40.64
N ALA A 540 -81.12 17.05 41.16
CA ALA A 540 -81.48 16.56 42.49
C ALA A 540 -81.87 15.07 42.48
N PHE A 541 -81.24 14.27 43.35
CA PHE A 541 -81.59 12.88 43.65
C PHE A 541 -82.00 12.75 45.12
N ASN A 542 -82.82 11.76 45.45
CA ASN A 542 -83.09 11.42 46.84
C ASN A 542 -81.96 10.54 47.38
N TYR A 543 -81.33 10.89 48.49
CA TYR A 543 -80.31 10.03 49.09
C TYR A 543 -80.95 9.00 50.03
N ILE A 544 -80.57 7.73 49.87
CA ILE A 544 -81.05 6.60 50.69
C ILE A 544 -79.88 5.77 51.23
N VAL A 545 -80.05 5.09 52.36
CA VAL A 545 -79.06 4.14 52.94
C VAL A 545 -79.64 2.74 53.03
N ARG A 546 -78.83 1.72 52.76
CA ARG A 546 -79.19 0.30 52.99
C ARG A 546 -79.32 0.05 54.49
N ALA A 547 -80.41 -0.61 54.91
CA ALA A 547 -80.69 -0.89 56.32
C ALA A 547 -80.36 -2.33 56.76
N VAL A 548 -80.32 -3.31 55.84
CA VAL A 548 -80.17 -4.77 56.15
C VAL A 548 -79.03 -5.45 55.42
#